data_AF-A0A8T0CLS6-F1
#
_entry.id   AF-A0A8T0CLS6-F1
#
_cell.length_a   1.000
_cell.length_b   1.000
_cell.length_c   1.000
_cell.angle_alpha   90.00
_cell.angle_beta   90.00
_cell.angle_gamma   90.00
#
_symmetry.space_group_name_H-M   'P 1'
#
loop_
_entity.id
_entity.type
_entity.pdbx_description
1 polymer ?
#
loop_
_entity_poly.entity_id
_entity_poly.type
_entity_poly.pdbx_seq_one_letter_code
_entity_poly.pdbx_strand_id
1 'polypeptide(L)' 'MALFLQRKRGSTCLRLYNSLVERCFIDCINSFYRKSLGKQEERCVFHCAEKFLKVSAHVGMRLAELNQAEQQSIQR' A
#
# COMPACT_ATOMS: atom_id res chain seq x y z
N MET A 1 8.94 -7.74 -10.93
CA MET A 1 7.90 -8.16 -9.96
C MET A 1 7.97 -9.65 -9.60
N ALA A 2 8.33 -10.54 -10.53
CA ALA A 2 8.47 -11.98 -10.26
C ALA A 2 9.47 -12.33 -9.13
N LEU A 3 10.57 -11.59 -8.99
CA LEU A 3 11.59 -11.81 -7.94
C LEU A 3 11.16 -11.40 -6.51
N PHE A 4 10.14 -10.55 -6.35
CA PHE A 4 9.67 -10.11 -5.02
C PHE A 4 8.80 -11.16 -4.33
N LEU A 5 8.17 -12.05 -5.12
CA LEU A 5 7.24 -13.07 -4.63
C LEU A 5 7.93 -14.33 -4.10
N GLN A 6 9.25 -14.46 -4.23
CA GLN A 6 9.93 -15.74 -3.96
C GLN A 6 10.34 -15.95 -2.49
N ARG A 7 10.19 -14.96 -1.57
CA ARG A 7 10.66 -15.13 -0.18
C ARG A 7 9.84 -14.48 0.96
N LYS A 8 8.79 -13.69 0.69
CA LYS A 8 7.97 -13.11 1.77
C LYS A 8 6.80 -14.05 2.07
N ARG A 9 6.72 -14.57 3.31
CA ARG A 9 5.56 -15.31 3.86
C ARG A 9 4.27 -14.66 3.34
N GLY A 10 3.44 -15.39 2.59
CA GLY A 10 2.26 -14.88 1.87
C GLY A 10 1.32 -14.00 2.71
N SER A 11 1.31 -14.21 4.03
CA SER A 11 0.60 -13.39 5.02
C SER A 11 0.92 -11.89 4.94
N THR A 12 2.14 -11.49 4.54
CA THR A 12 2.49 -10.07 4.44
C THR A 12 1.85 -9.40 3.23
N CYS A 13 1.71 -10.13 2.13
CA CYS A 13 1.03 -9.65 0.92
C CYS A 13 -0.46 -9.44 1.20
N LEU A 14 -1.09 -10.39 1.89
CA LEU A 14 -2.51 -10.29 2.27
C LEU A 14 -2.79 -9.13 3.22
N ARG A 15 -1.90 -8.85 4.18
CA ARG A 15 -2.05 -7.67 5.06
C ARG A 15 -1.98 -6.35 4.28
N LEU A 16 -1.06 -6.23 3.32
CA LEU A 16 -0.96 -5.06 2.46
C LEU A 16 -2.25 -4.88 1.65
N TYR A 17 -2.74 -5.97 1.06
CA TYR A 17 -3.98 -5.97 0.27
C TYR A 17 -5.19 -5.51 1.11
N ASN A 18 -5.36 -6.07 2.31
CA ASN A 18 -6.47 -5.67 3.19
C ASN A 18 -6.38 -4.19 3.59
N SER A 19 -5.18 -3.72 3.92
CA SER A 19 -4.96 -2.30 4.27
C SER A 19 -5.26 -1.37 3.09
N LEU A 20 -4.89 -1.78 1.88
CA LEU A 20 -5.20 -1.05 0.66
C LEU A 20 -6.71 -0.94 0.43
N VAL A 21 -7.42 -2.08 0.52
CA VAL A 21 -8.87 -2.14 0.28
C VAL A 21 -9.62 -1.28 1.30
N GLU A 22 -9.31 -1.42 2.59
CA GLU A 22 -9.92 -0.64 3.65
C GLU A 22 -9.71 0.86 3.42
N ARG A 23 -8.46 1.27 3.11
CA ARG A 23 -8.15 2.68 2.90
C ARG A 23 -8.88 3.28 1.72
N CYS A 24 -8.85 2.61 0.57
CA CYS A 24 -9.52 3.13 -0.63
C CYS A 24 -11.04 3.09 -0.50
N PHE A 25 -11.59 2.14 0.25
CA PHE A 25 -13.02 2.13 0.55
C PHE A 25 -13.44 3.36 1.35
N ILE A 26 -12.73 3.67 2.45
CA ILE A 26 -13.02 4.83 3.32
C ILE A 26 -12.85 6.15 2.56
N ASP A 27 -11.79 6.28 1.77
CA ASP A 27 -11.45 7.55 1.10
C ASP A 27 -12.30 7.81 -0.15
N CYS A 28 -12.73 6.77 -0.87
CA CYS A 28 -13.38 6.93 -2.18
C CYS A 28 -14.88 6.60 -2.22
N ILE A 29 -15.39 5.77 -1.30
CA ILE A 29 -16.79 5.34 -1.33
C ILE A 29 -17.57 6.11 -0.27
N ASN A 30 -18.29 7.15 -0.70
CA ASN A 30 -19.03 8.04 0.18
C ASN A 30 -20.55 8.02 -0.04
N SER A 31 -21.03 7.32 -1.07
CA SER A 31 -22.42 7.32 -1.50
C SER A 31 -22.94 5.89 -1.66
N PHE A 32 -24.00 5.55 -0.94
CA PHE A 32 -24.61 4.22 -0.97
C PHE A 32 -25.94 4.16 -1.74
N TYR A 33 -26.15 5.08 -2.70
CA TYR A 33 -27.40 5.15 -3.46
C TYR A 33 -27.58 3.99 -4.46
N ARG A 34 -26.51 3.26 -4.82
CA ARG A 34 -26.52 2.15 -5.79
C ARG A 34 -25.57 1.03 -5.35
N LYS A 35 -25.84 -0.20 -5.79
CA LYS A 35 -24.97 -1.37 -5.54
C LYS A 35 -23.66 -1.34 -6.36
N SER A 36 -23.67 -0.67 -7.50
CA SER A 36 -22.51 -0.51 -8.38
C SER A 36 -21.79 0.79 -8.08
N LEU A 37 -20.46 0.78 -8.17
CA LEU A 37 -19.67 2.02 -8.09
C LEU A 37 -20.07 3.00 -9.21
N GLY A 38 -20.10 4.28 -8.88
CA GLY A 38 -20.18 5.34 -9.88
C GLY A 38 -18.84 5.57 -10.59
N LYS A 39 -18.86 6.17 -11.79
CA LYS A 39 -17.64 6.49 -12.58
C LYS A 39 -16.62 7.38 -11.84
N GLN A 40 -17.07 8.15 -10.84
CA GLN A 40 -16.17 8.97 -10.01
C GLN A 40 -15.48 8.12 -8.94
N GLU A 41 -16.24 7.25 -8.26
CA GLU A 41 -15.72 6.32 -7.27
C GLU A 41 -14.74 5.32 -7.91
N GLU A 42 -15.06 4.78 -9.09
CA GLU A 42 -14.16 3.92 -9.85
C GLU A 42 -12.82 4.59 -10.16
N ARG A 43 -12.85 5.84 -10.67
CA ARG A 43 -11.62 6.62 -10.92
C ARG A 43 -10.85 6.90 -9.62
N CYS A 44 -11.56 7.23 -8.53
CA CYS A 44 -10.92 7.46 -7.24
C CYS A 44 -10.20 6.21 -6.74
N VAL A 45 -10.87 5.05 -6.75
CA VAL A 45 -10.30 3.78 -6.30
C VAL A 45 -9.06 3.41 -7.12
N PHE A 46 -9.10 3.63 -8.44
CA PHE A 46 -7.94 3.38 -9.31
C PHE A 46 -6.72 4.24 -8.93
N HIS A 47 -6.92 5.56 -8.79
CA HIS A 47 -5.85 6.47 -8.38
C HIS A 47 -5.39 6.23 -6.93
N CYS A 48 -6.32 5.87 -6.03
CA CYS A 48 -6.02 5.53 -4.65
C CYS A 48 -5.09 4.31 -4.58
N ALA A 49 -5.41 3.25 -5.32
CA ALA A 49 -4.58 2.05 -5.35
C ALA A 49 -3.19 2.31 -5.92
N GLU A 50 -3.11 3.03 -7.03
CA GLU A 50 -1.82 3.43 -7.61
C GLU A 50 -0.99 4.26 -6.63
N LYS A 51 -1.59 5.26 -6.00
CA LYS A 51 -0.93 6.13 -5.00
C LYS A 51 -0.45 5.32 -3.80
N PHE A 52 -1.31 4.48 -3.23
CA PHE A 52 -1.00 3.68 -2.05
C PHE A 52 0.19 2.75 -2.30
N LEU A 53 0.23 2.07 -3.43
CA LEU A 53 1.33 1.16 -3.78
C LEU A 53 2.64 1.92 -4.00
N LYS A 54 2.62 3.05 -4.72
CA LYS A 54 3.81 3.89 -4.93
C LYS A 54 4.36 4.43 -3.61
N VAL A 55 3.48 4.95 -2.74
CA VAL A 55 3.86 5.46 -1.42
C VAL A 55 4.40 4.34 -0.53
N SER A 56 3.73 3.19 -0.49
CA SER A 56 4.17 2.04 0.32
C SER A 56 5.56 1.56 -0.09
N ALA A 57 5.84 1.51 -1.39
CA ALA A 57 7.16 1.16 -1.91
C ALA A 57 8.21 2.22 -1.56
N HIS A 58 7.89 3.50 -1.74
CA HIS A 58 8.81 4.59 -1.42
C HIS A 58 9.14 4.65 0.08
N VAL A 59 8.13 4.56 0.95
CA VAL A 59 8.33 4.51 2.41
C VAL A 59 9.13 3.28 2.81
N GLY A 60 8.85 2.12 2.20
CA GLY A 60 9.62 0.90 2.44
C GLY A 60 11.10 1.05 2.12
N MET A 61 11.44 1.74 1.03
CA MET A 61 12.82 2.05 0.66
C MET A 61 13.49 3.00 1.66
N ARG A 62 12.83 4.11 2.02
CA ARG A 62 13.36 5.08 3.00
C ARG A 62 13.54 4.48 4.38
N LEU A 63 12.63 3.61 4.82
CA LEU A 63 12.76 2.93 6.10
C LEU A 63 13.97 1.98 6.12
N ALA A 64 14.25 1.30 5.00
CA ALA A 64 15.43 0.45 4.91
C ALA A 64 16.74 1.27 5.01
N GLU A 65 16.80 2.45 4.37
CA GLU A 65 17.94 3.37 4.47
C GLU A 65 18.16 3.84 5.93
N LEU A 66 17.10 4.25 6.61
CA LEU A 66 17.18 4.72 8.00
C LEU A 66 17.64 3.60 8.96
N ASN A 67 17.09 2.40 8.81
CA ASN A 67 17.48 1.25 9.65
C ASN A 67 18.95 0.87 9.45
N GLN A 68 19.49 1.00 8.24
CA GLN A 68 20.91 0.77 7.97
C GLN A 68 21.80 1.85 8.60
N ALA A 69 21.39 3.12 8.52
CA ALA A 69 22.12 4.23 9.13
C ALA A 69 22.16 4.12 10.67
N GLU A 70 21.05 3.70 11.28
CA GLU A 70 20.95 3.47 12.73
C GLU A 70 21.83 2.30 13.21
N GLN A 71 21.91 1.22 12.43
CA GLN A 71 22.83 0.11 12.75
C GLN A 71 24.31 0.55 12.72
N GLN A 72 24.67 1.47 11.82
CA GLN A 72 26.04 2.01 11.74
C GLN A 72 26.38 2.98 12.88
N SER A 73 25.40 3.66 13.49
CA SER A 73 25.64 4.52 14.65
C SER A 73 25.77 3.73 15.95
N ILE A 74 25.06 2.61 16.10
CA ILE A 74 25.16 1.72 17.28
C ILE A 74 26.54 1.03 17.37
N GLN A 75 27.27 0.94 16.26
CA GLN A 75 28.57 0.25 16.19
C GLN A 75 29.78 1.18 16.46
N ARG A 76 29.54 2.44 16.80
CA ARG A 76 30.56 3.40 17.26
C ARG A 76 30.46 3.62 18.77
#